data_AF-A0A6B4JHP7-F1
#
_entry.id   AF-A0A6B4JHP7-F1
#
_cell.length_a   1.000
_cell.length_b   1.000
_cell.length_c   1.000
_cell.angle_alpha   90.00
_cell.angle_beta   90.00
_cell.angle_gamma   90.00
#
_symmetry.space_group_name_H-M   'P 1'
#
loop_
_entity.id
_entity.type
_entity.pdbx_description
1 polymer ?
#
loop_
_entity_poly.entity_id
_entity_poly.type
_entity_poly.pdbx_seq_one_letter_code
_entity_poly.pdbx_strand_id
1 'polypeptide(L)' 'MQVKEFNNDLYVETQINIWLKENKDKKIIDIKYSADQHSSNGLIIYEEDIKSGK' A
#
# COMPACT_ATOMS: atom_id res chain seq x y z
N MET A 1 -5.71 -10.55 -6.43
CA MET A 1 -5.83 -9.21 -5.81
C MET A 1 -5.24 -9.29 -4.43
N GLN A 2 -4.28 -8.42 -4.13
CA GLN A 2 -3.53 -8.40 -2.87
C GLN A 2 -3.77 -7.09 -2.14
N VAL A 3 -3.53 -7.09 -0.82
CA VAL A 3 -3.71 -5.93 0.05
C VAL A 3 -2.44 -5.73 0.87
N LYS A 4 -1.97 -4.48 0.95
CA LYS A 4 -0.90 -4.06 1.85
C LYS A 4 -1.43 -3.00 2.83
N GLU A 5 -1.38 -3.33 4.11
CA GLU A 5 -1.83 -2.45 5.19
C GLU A 5 -0.64 -1.79 5.90
N PHE A 6 -0.86 -0.55 6.35
CA PHE A 6 0.06 0.30 7.08
C PHE A 6 -0.69 0.93 8.25
N ASN A 7 -0.29 0.61 9.48
CA ASN A 7 -0.90 1.15 10.70
C ASN A 7 0.21 1.81 11.51
N ASN A 8 0.18 3.14 11.68
CA ASN A 8 1.18 3.86 12.48
C ASN A 8 0.69 5.27 12.87
N ASP A 9 0.92 5.65 14.12
CA ASP A 9 0.43 6.92 14.67
C ASP A 9 1.06 8.17 14.02
N LEU A 10 2.22 8.07 13.37
CA LEU A 10 2.96 9.27 12.94
C LEU A 10 3.51 9.25 11.49
N TYR A 11 3.56 8.10 10.79
CA TYR A 11 4.32 8.02 9.52
C TYR A 11 3.73 7.13 8.41
N VAL A 12 2.41 6.91 8.36
CA VAL A 12 1.79 6.05 7.32
C VAL A 12 2.08 6.53 5.90
N GLU A 13 2.04 7.83 5.64
CA GLU A 13 2.34 8.37 4.30
C GLU A 13 3.76 8.01 3.85
N THR A 14 4.75 8.13 4.74
CA THR A 14 6.14 7.75 4.46
C THR A 14 6.26 6.26 4.11
N GLN A 15 5.55 5.40 4.84
CA GLN A 15 5.59 3.96 4.59
C GLN A 15 4.93 3.58 3.26
N ILE A 16 3.79 4.18 2.94
CA ILE A 16 3.12 4.04 1.63
C ILE A 16 4.10 4.44 0.52
N ASN A 17 4.74 5.61 0.65
CA ASN A 17 5.66 6.12 -0.36
C ASN A 17 6.91 5.23 -0.56
N ILE A 18 7.48 4.69 0.52
CA ILE A 18 8.59 3.73 0.43
C ILE A 18 8.12 2.48 -0.32
N TRP A 19 6.97 1.93 0.06
CA TRP A 19 6.45 0.72 -0.55
C TRP A 19 6.16 0.90 -2.05
N LEU A 20 5.56 2.02 -2.46
CA LEU A 20 5.31 2.33 -3.87
C LEU A 20 6.61 2.46 -4.68
N LYS A 21 7.69 2.99 -4.07
CA LYS A 21 9.01 3.06 -4.72
C LYS A 21 9.67 1.69 -4.89
N GLU A 22 9.45 0.78 -3.95
CA GLU A 22 9.97 -0.59 -3.99
C GLU A 22 9.16 -1.51 -4.92
N ASN A 23 7.89 -1.18 -5.16
CA ASN A 23 6.93 -2.04 -5.87
C ASN A 23 6.35 -1.35 -7.12
N LYS A 24 7.22 -0.73 -7.93
CA LYS A 24 6.81 0.05 -9.12
C LYS A 24 6.20 -0.80 -10.24
N ASP A 25 6.47 -2.10 -10.22
CA ASP A 25 5.94 -3.10 -11.15
C ASP A 25 4.50 -3.52 -10.82
N LYS A 26 4.01 -3.20 -9.62
CA LYS A 26 2.66 -3.58 -9.19
C LYS A 26 1.63 -2.61 -9.77
N LYS A 27 0.56 -3.17 -10.32
CA LYS A 27 -0.59 -2.37 -10.75
C LYS A 27 -1.46 -2.06 -9.54
N ILE A 28 -1.45 -0.79 -9.14
CA ILE A 28 -2.28 -0.30 -8.04
C ILE A 28 -3.73 -0.19 -8.52
N ILE A 29 -4.65 -0.82 -7.78
CA ILE A 29 -6.09 -0.73 -8.00
C ILE A 29 -6.66 0.44 -7.22
N ASP A 30 -6.32 0.54 -5.93
CA ASP A 30 -6.87 1.55 -5.03
C ASP A 30 -5.92 1.81 -3.86
N ILE A 31 -5.99 3.02 -3.30
CA ILE A 31 -5.30 3.39 -2.07
C ILE A 31 -6.31 4.07 -1.16
N LYS A 32 -6.57 3.43 -0.01
CA LYS A 32 -7.43 3.98 1.04
C LYS A 32 -6.55 4.52 2.15
N TYR A 33 -6.77 5.77 2.50
CA TYR A 33 -6.10 6.43 3.60
C TYR A 33 -7.15 6.94 4.58
N SER A 34 -6.94 6.68 5.86
CA SER A 34 -7.77 7.20 6.93
C SER A 34 -6.88 7.67 8.06
N ALA A 35 -7.11 8.89 8.53
CA ALA A 35 -6.43 9.43 9.70
C ALA A 35 -7.44 10.06 10.64
N ASP A 36 -7.20 9.90 11.94
CA ASP A 36 -7.95 10.56 13.01
C ASP A 36 -6.98 11.28 13.97
N GLN A 37 -7.49 11.74 15.11
CA GLN A 37 -6.69 12.48 16.10
C GLN A 37 -5.65 11.60 16.81
N HIS A 38 -5.71 10.29 16.68
CA HIS A 38 -4.88 9.33 17.40
C HIS A 38 -3.97 8.51 16.49
N SER A 39 -4.39 8.26 15.25
CA SER A 39 -3.67 7.37 14.35
C SER A 39 -3.87 7.72 12.88
N SER A 40 -2.94 7.25 12.05
CA SER A 40 -3.10 7.18 10.61
C SER A 40 -3.02 5.73 10.15
N ASN A 41 -3.83 5.37 9.17
CA ASN A 41 -3.90 4.05 8.57
C ASN A 41 -3.96 4.15 7.05
N GLY A 42 -3.31 3.22 6.38
CA GLY A 42 -3.18 3.17 4.93
C GLY A 42 -3.38 1.75 4.42
N LEU A 43 -4.10 1.63 3.31
CA LEU A 43 -4.37 0.35 2.67
C LEU A 43 -4.19 0.50 1.17
N ILE A 44 -3.30 -0.31 0.59
CA ILE A 44 -3.07 -0.36 -0.86
C ILE A 44 -3.64 -1.68 -1.39
N ILE A 45 -4.54 -1.59 -2.37
CA ILE A 45 -5.06 -2.73 -3.13
C ILE A 45 -4.31 -2.78 -4.46
N TYR A 46 -3.76 -3.95 -4.82
CA TYR A 46 -2.95 -4.09 -6.02
C TYR A 46 -3.10 -5.47 -6.69
N GLU A 47 -2.77 -5.52 -7.97
CA GLU A 47 -2.57 -6.77 -8.71
C GLU A 47 -1.09 -7.14 -8.67
N GLU A 48 -0.80 -8.40 -8.34
CA GLU A 48 0.51 -8.97 -8.65
C GLU A 48 0.46 -9.46 -10.09
N ASP A 49 1.50 -9.14 -10.86
CA ASP A 49 1.69 -9.79 -12.14
C ASP A 49 1.73 -11.29 -11.88
N ILE A 50 0.75 -12.02 -12.40
CA ILE A 50 0.81 -13.47 -12.40
C ILE A 50 1.96 -13.78 -13.34
N LYS A 51 3.17 -13.98 -12.80
CA LYS A 51 4.22 -14.64 -13.55
C LYS A 51 3.62 -15.98 -13.96
N SER A 52 3.09 -16.04 -15.17
CA SER A 52 2.80 -17.28 -15.86
C SER A 52 4.14 -17.98 -15.94
N GLY A 53 4.38 -18.87 -14.97
CA GLY A 53 5.47 -19.82 -15.05
C GLY A 53 5.18 -20.71 -16.24
N LYS A 54 5.89 -20.48 -17.34
CA LYS A 54 6.19 -21.48 -18.34
C LYS A 54 7.50 -21.15 -19.03
#